data_AF-D7MF69-F1
#
_entry.id   AF-D7MF69-F1
#
_cell.length_a   1.000
_cell.length_b   1.000
_cell.length_c   1.000
_cell.angle_alpha   90.00
_cell.angle_beta   90.00
_cell.angle_gamma   90.00
#
_symmetry.space_group_name_H-M   'P 1'
#
loop_
_entity.id
_entity.type
_entity.pdbx_description
1 polymer ?
#
loop_
_entity_poly.entity_id
_entity_poly.type
_entity_poly.pdbx_seq_one_letter_code
_entity_poly.pdbx_strand_id
1 'polypeptide(L)' 'MIRVSGADDYGGVFEIGNMGELSLSDKVASLKMRIGLTIQIPAHRQMLSGKAGVLEDNRSLAHYNDGAGEILTVSW' A
#
# COMPACT_ATOMS: atom_id res chain seq x y z
N MET A 1 11.97 -2.42 -5.16
CA MET A 1 11.12 -1.21 -5.17
C MET A 1 9.66 -1.64 -5.21
N ILE A 2 8.83 -1.17 -4.27
CA ILE A 2 7.39 -1.46 -4.24
C ILE A 2 6.66 -0.38 -5.03
N ARG A 3 5.69 -0.77 -5.87
CA ARG A 3 4.81 0.13 -6.60
C ARG A 3 3.43 0.10 -5.97
N VAL A 4 2.73 1.22 -6.00
CA VAL A 4 1.37 1.30 -5.47
C VAL A 4 0.40 1.86 -6.51
N SER A 5 -0.71 1.16 -6.67
CA SER A 5 -1.90 1.54 -7.43
C SER A 5 -3.04 1.88 -6.47
N GLY A 6 -3.94 2.75 -6.91
CA GLY A 6 -5.15 3.15 -6.20
C GLY A 6 -6.39 2.73 -6.97
N ALA A 7 -7.43 2.33 -6.24
CA ALA A 7 -8.78 2.13 -6.75
C ALA A 7 -9.74 3.01 -5.92
N ASP A 8 -10.51 3.87 -6.60
CA ASP A 8 -11.56 4.67 -5.94
C ASP A 8 -12.92 3.95 -5.93
N ASP A 9 -13.85 4.48 -5.14
CA ASP A 9 -15.24 4.01 -5.03
C ASP A 9 -15.99 3.92 -6.38
N TYR A 10 -15.52 4.62 -7.41
CA TYR A 10 -16.13 4.63 -8.75
C TYR A 10 -15.51 3.57 -9.67
N GLY A 11 -14.60 2.73 -9.16
CA GLY A 11 -13.86 1.73 -9.94
C GLY A 11 -12.74 2.33 -10.79
N GLY A 12 -12.40 3.60 -10.58
CA GLY A 12 -11.27 4.26 -11.21
C GLY A 12 -9.96 3.73 -10.65
N VAL A 13 -9.08 3.24 -11.53
CA VAL A 13 -7.75 2.76 -11.15
C VAL A 13 -6.72 3.82 -11.54
N PHE A 14 -5.85 4.19 -10.61
CA PHE A 14 -4.76 5.14 -10.87
C PHE A 14 -3.44 4.65 -10.27
N GLU A 15 -2.32 5.09 -10.83
CA GLU A 15 -1.00 4.81 -10.25
C GLU A 15 -0.63 5.91 -9.26
N ILE A 16 -0.30 5.53 -8.02
CA ILE A 16 0.30 6.45 -7.05
C ILE A 16 1.81 6.55 -7.30
N GLY A 17 2.41 5.46 -7.80
CA GLY A 17 3.81 5.40 -8.18
C GLY A 17 4.67 4.72 -7.11
N ASN A 18 5.90 5.21 -6.93
CA ASN A 18 6.84 4.65 -5.97
C ASN A 18 6.79 5.39 -4.62
N MET A 19 6.71 4.62 -3.53
CA MET A 19 6.63 5.11 -2.16
C MET A 19 8.02 5.31 -1.49
N GLY A 20 9.08 5.52 -2.26
CA GLY A 20 10.46 5.67 -1.78
C GLY A 20 11.12 4.36 -1.30
N GLU A 21 12.23 4.49 -0.55
CA GLU A 21 12.84 3.37 0.19
C GLU A 21 11.89 2.91 1.30
N LEU A 22 11.09 1.89 0.97
CA LEU A 22 10.41 1.07 1.95
C LEU A 22 11.32 -0.13 2.25
N SER A 23 11.58 -0.36 3.53
CA SER A 23 12.26 -1.55 3.98
C SER A 23 11.26 -2.69 4.12
N LEU A 24 11.68 -3.93 3.85
CA LEU A 24 10.85 -5.11 4.12
C LEU A 24 10.51 -5.25 5.62
N SER A 25 11.30 -4.62 6.49
CA SER A 25 11.02 -4.52 7.93
C SER A 25 9.95 -3.48 8.28
N ASP A 26 9.57 -2.60 7.35
CA ASP A 26 8.53 -1.61 7.59
C ASP A 26 7.16 -2.26 7.72
N LYS A 27 6.34 -1.68 8.58
CA LYS A 27 4.96 -2.11 8.80
C LYS A 27 4.04 -1.54 7.73
N VAL A 28 2.97 -2.27 7.44
CA VAL A 28 1.90 -1.83 6.53
C VAL A 28 1.28 -0.50 6.98
N ALA A 29 1.14 -0.27 8.30
CA ALA A 29 0.67 1.01 8.84
C ALA A 29 1.51 2.22 8.38
N SER A 30 2.84 2.08 8.37
CA SER A 30 3.75 3.15 7.93
C SER A 30 3.59 3.44 6.44
N LEU A 31 3.33 2.40 5.64
CA LEU A 31 3.01 2.55 4.23
C LEU A 31 1.70 3.32 4.05
N LYS A 32 0.59 2.87 4.67
CA LYS A 32 -0.73 3.57 4.61
C LYS A 32 -0.64 5.04 5.01
N MET A 33 0.18 5.35 6.02
CA MET A 33 0.43 6.74 6.42
C MET A 33 1.03 7.55 5.27
N ARG A 34 2.06 7.04 4.60
CA ARG A 34 2.65 7.70 3.42
C ARG A 34 1.65 7.84 2.29
N ILE A 35 0.93 6.77 1.96
CA ILE A 35 -0.11 6.82 0.93
C ILE A 35 -1.10 7.92 1.25
N GLY A 36 -1.56 7.99 2.50
CA GLY A 36 -2.58 8.95 2.91
C GLY A 36 -2.13 10.39 2.81
N LEU A 37 -0.84 10.66 3.01
CA LEU A 37 -0.26 11.97 2.74
C LEU A 37 -0.23 12.29 1.23
N THR A 38 -0.06 11.29 0.37
CA THR A 38 -0.03 11.46 -1.09
C THR A 38 -1.42 11.67 -1.70
N ILE A 39 -2.39 10.81 -1.37
CA ILE A 39 -3.75 10.86 -1.94
C ILE A 39 -4.75 11.64 -1.07
N GLN A 40 -4.30 12.18 0.06
CA GLN A 40 -5.13 12.90 1.04
C GLN A 40 -6.27 12.07 1.64
N ILE A 41 -6.12 10.75 1.69
CA ILE A 41 -7.07 9.83 2.33
C ILE A 41 -6.49 9.34 3.65
N PRO A 42 -7.20 9.38 4.78
CA PRO A 42 -6.69 8.89 6.06
C PRO A 42 -6.32 7.40 6.02
N ALA A 43 -5.18 7.02 6.63
CA ALA A 43 -4.69 5.64 6.66
C ALA A 43 -5.71 4.61 7.20
N HIS A 44 -6.56 4.99 8.16
CA HIS A 44 -7.58 4.11 8.73
C HIS A 44 -8.76 3.83 7.78
N ARG A 45 -8.94 4.65 6.74
CA ARG A 45 -9.95 4.43 5.69
C ARG A 45 -9.40 3.65 4.51
N GLN A 46 -8.08 3.48 4.44
CA GLN A 46 -7.43 2.78 3.36
C GLN A 46 -7.35 1.28 3.63
N MET A 47 -7.64 0.50 2.60
CA MET A 47 -7.40 -0.93 2.56
C MET A 47 -6.28 -1.24 1.56
N LEU A 48 -5.15 -1.71 2.09
CA LEU A 48 -4.03 -2.17 1.27
C LEU A 48 -4.21 -3.65 0.97
N SER A 49 -4.09 -4.00 -0.30
CA SER A 49 -4.18 -5.36 -0.79
C SER A 49 -2.97 -5.66 -1.67
N GLY A 50 -2.46 -6.88 -1.57
CA GLY A 50 -1.36 -7.40 -2.37
C GLY A 50 -1.69 -8.80 -2.84
N LYS A 51 -0.67 -9.56 -3.24
CA LYS A 51 -0.87 -10.93 -3.72
C LYS A 51 -1.46 -11.87 -2.68
N ALA A 52 -1.16 -11.65 -1.41
CA ALA A 52 -1.67 -12.42 -0.29
C ALA A 52 -3.10 -12.00 0.15
N GLY A 53 -3.71 -11.02 -0.51
CA GLY A 53 -4.99 -10.43 -0.10
C GLY A 53 -4.80 -9.15 0.69
N VAL A 54 -5.70 -8.86 1.63
CA VAL A 54 -5.67 -7.62 2.44
C VAL A 54 -4.54 -7.69 3.46
N LEU A 55 -3.69 -6.65 3.47
CA LEU A 55 -2.55 -6.54 4.37
C LEU A 55 -2.97 -5.94 5.71
N GLU A 56 -2.58 -6.62 6.79
CA GLU A 56 -2.78 -6.15 8.16
C GLU A 56 -1.74 -5.10 8.58
N ASP A 57 -2.20 -4.03 9.23
CA ASP A 57 -1.38 -2.88 9.64
C ASP A 57 -0.21 -3.22 10.56
N ASN A 58 -0.36 -4.28 11.38
CA ASN A 58 0.62 -4.72 12.37
C ASN A 58 1.71 -5.65 11.78
N ARG A 59 1.55 -6.10 10.54
CA ARG A 59 2.49 -6.99 9.84
C ARG A 59 3.49 -6.19 9.03
N SER A 60 4.69 -6.76 8.85
CA SER A 60 5.72 -6.18 8.00
C SER A 60 5.52 -6.57 6.54
N LEU A 61 6.05 -5.77 5.62
CA LEU A 61 6.01 -6.06 4.18
C LEU A 61 6.76 -7.37 3.83
N ALA A 62 7.82 -7.70 4.58
CA ALA A 62 8.52 -8.98 4.48
C ALA A 62 7.59 -10.19 4.67
N HIS A 63 6.59 -10.05 5.53
CA HIS A 63 5.69 -11.14 5.88
C HIS A 63 4.83 -11.57 4.68
N TYR A 64 4.45 -10.62 3.84
CA TYR A 64 3.62 -10.89 2.66
C TYR A 64 4.44 -11.23 1.41
N ASN A 65 5.77 -11.28 1.55
CA ASN A 65 6.70 -11.52 0.45
C ASN A 65 6.55 -10.48 -0.69
N ASP A 66 6.06 -9.27 -0.37
CA ASP A 66 5.99 -8.10 -1.26
C ASP A 66 7.39 -7.52 -1.48
N GLY A 67 8.27 -8.36 -2.01
CA GLY A 67 9.62 -8.02 -2.44
C GLY A 67 9.62 -7.06 -3.62
N ALA A 68 10.80 -6.52 -3.91
CA ALA A 68 11.03 -5.59 -5.01
C ALA A 68 10.36 -6.02 -6.33
N GLY A 69 9.36 -5.26 -6.78
CA GLY A 69 8.64 -5.50 -8.04
C GLY A 69 7.13 -5.74 -7.87
N GLU A 70 6.63 -6.00 -6.67
CA GLU A 70 5.17 -6.14 -6.46
C GLU A 70 4.44 -4.79 -6.51
N ILE A 71 3.22 -4.86 -7.05
CA ILE A 71 2.26 -3.76 -7.09
C ILE A 71 1.23 -4.03 -5.98
N LEU A 72 1.21 -3.14 -5.00
CA LEU A 72 0.14 -3.09 -4.01
C LEU A 72 -1.02 -2.26 -4.55
N THR A 73 -2.24 -2.63 -4.19
CA THR A 73 -3.44 -1.86 -4.49
C THR A 73 -4.01 -1.29 -3.21
N VAL A 74 -4.16 0.02 -3.16
CA VAL A 74 -4.89 0.70 -2.09
C VAL A 74 -6.28 1.05 -2.59
N SER A 75 -7.29 0.85 -1.75
CA SER A 75 -8.70 1.19 -2.01
C SER A 75 -9.28 1.92 -0.80
N TRP A 76 -10.26 2.80 -1.02
CA TRP A 76 -10.94 3.58 0.02
C TRP A 76 -12.30 4.08 -0.47
#